data_AF-A0A256XLG4-F1
#
_entry.id   AF-A0A256XLG4-F1
#
_cell.length_a   1.000
_cell.length_b   1.000
_cell.length_c   1.000
_cell.angle_alpha   90.00
_cell.angle_beta   90.00
_cell.angle_gamma   90.00
#
_symmetry.space_group_name_H-M   'P 1'
#
loop_
_entity.id
_entity.type
_entity.pdbx_description
1 polymer ?
#
loop_
_entity_poly.entity_id
_entity_poly.type
_entity_poly.pdbx_seq_one_letter_code
_entity_poly.pdbx_strand_id
1 'polypeptide(L)' 'RWIKDIVDPDKVRKVLADLVKKRIIEKYNVFIEKTGGYVAQFENTVIVTERGAYVLTKVEEIV' A
#
# COMPACT_ATOMS: atom_id res chain seq x y z
N ARG A 1 -6.80 -10.27 1.69
CA ARG A 1 -8.20 -9.92 1.33
C ARG A 1 -8.55 -10.42 -0.07
N TRP A 2 -7.90 -9.95 -1.14
CA TRP A 2 -8.28 -10.29 -2.53
C TRP A 2 -8.27 -11.78 -2.89
N ILE A 3 -7.40 -12.58 -2.26
CA ILE A 3 -7.23 -14.01 -2.60
C ILE A 3 -8.15 -14.92 -1.75
N LYS A 4 -8.75 -14.40 -0.68
CA LYS A 4 -9.45 -15.20 0.35
C LYS A 4 -10.67 -15.95 -0.20
N ASP A 5 -11.29 -15.42 -1.26
CA ASP A 5 -12.52 -15.97 -1.86
C ASP A 5 -12.19 -16.96 -3.00
N ILE A 6 -10.90 -17.07 -3.36
CA ILE A 6 -10.40 -17.96 -4.43
C ILE A 6 -9.76 -19.21 -3.82
N VAL A 7 -9.09 -19.05 -2.68
CA VAL A 7 -8.32 -20.11 -2.02
C VAL A 7 -8.64 -20.10 -0.53
N ASP A 8 -8.74 -21.30 0.04
CA ASP A 8 -8.90 -21.50 1.48
C ASP A 8 -7.97 -20.58 2.30
N PRO A 9 -8.51 -19.81 3.29
CA PRO A 9 -7.74 -18.82 4.03
C PRO A 9 -6.49 -19.37 4.73
N ASP A 10 -6.53 -20.58 5.26
CA ASP A 10 -5.39 -21.17 5.97
C ASP A 10 -4.31 -21.61 4.99
N LYS A 11 -4.71 -22.13 3.83
CA LYS A 11 -3.78 -22.38 2.71
C LYS A 11 -3.14 -21.08 2.23
N VAL A 12 -3.90 -19.98 2.09
CA VAL A 12 -3.36 -18.68 1.70
C VAL A 12 -2.31 -18.20 2.70
N ARG A 13 -2.59 -18.28 4.00
CA ARG A 13 -1.64 -17.88 5.05
C ARG A 13 -0.34 -18.67 4.97
N LYS A 14 -0.42 -19.99 4.84
CA LYS A 14 0.74 -20.87 4.73
C LYS A 14 1.61 -20.54 3.51
N VAL A 15 0.98 -20.41 2.34
CA VAL A 15 1.69 -20.11 1.09
C VAL A 15 2.34 -18.73 1.14
N LEU A 16 1.64 -17.69 1.61
CA LEU A 16 2.22 -16.36 1.73
C LEU A 16 3.41 -16.35 2.70
N ALA A 17 3.33 -17.06 3.83
CA ALA A 17 4.44 -17.19 4.77
C ALA A 17 5.67 -17.86 4.11
N ASP A 18 5.46 -18.92 3.33
CA ASP A 18 6.53 -19.60 2.60
C ASP A 18 7.16 -18.69 1.53
N LEU A 19 6.36 -17.90 0.80
CA LEU A 19 6.86 -16.96 -0.21
C LEU A 19 7.69 -15.82 0.42
N VAL A 20 7.25 -15.30 1.57
CA VAL A 20 8.02 -14.31 2.36
C VAL A 20 9.33 -14.92 2.85
N LYS A 21 9.29 -16.14 3.41
CA LYS A 21 10.50 -16.85 3.87
C LYS A 21 11.50 -17.07 2.75
N LYS A 22 11.00 -17.32 1.53
CA LYS A 22 11.81 -17.49 0.31
C LYS A 22 12.22 -16.17 -0.34
N ARG A 23 11.82 -15.01 0.21
CA ARG A 23 12.08 -13.66 -0.35
C ARG A 23 11.53 -13.46 -1.77
N ILE A 24 10.46 -14.15 -2.11
CA ILE A 24 9.76 -13.99 -3.40
C ILE A 24 8.83 -12.78 -3.31
N ILE A 25 8.23 -12.55 -2.15
CA ILE A 25 7.40 -11.38 -1.84
C ILE A 25 7.84 -10.77 -0.53
N GLU A 26 7.54 -9.49 -0.34
CA GLU A 26 7.76 -8.79 0.91
C GLU A 26 6.47 -8.56 1.68
N LYS A 27 6.56 -8.65 3.00
CA LYS A 27 5.44 -8.32 3.88
C LYS A 27 5.47 -6.83 4.19
N TYR A 28 4.45 -6.11 3.73
CA TYR A 28 4.22 -4.72 4.13
C TYR A 28 3.43 -4.71 5.45
N ASN A 29 4.08 -4.36 6.55
CA ASN A 29 3.43 -4.29 7.87
C ASN A 29 2.56 -3.03 8.00
N VAL A 30 1.62 -3.05 8.93
CA VAL A 30 0.90 -1.84 9.34
C VAL A 30 1.88 -0.93 10.09
N PHE A 31 2.03 0.31 9.63
CA PHE A 31 2.79 1.33 10.34
C PHE A 31 1.85 2.09 11.29
N ILE A 32 2.29 2.24 12.55
CA ILE A 32 1.51 2.87 13.61
C ILE A 32 2.35 4.03 14.18
N GLU A 33 1.73 5.19 14.38
CA GLU A 33 2.38 6.35 15.02
C GLU A 33 2.80 5.96 16.44
N LYS A 34 4.05 6.26 16.80
CA LYS A 34 4.71 5.74 18.02
C LYS A 34 3.99 6.10 19.31
N THR A 35 3.36 7.28 19.38
CA THR A 35 2.64 7.78 20.55
C THR A 35 1.14 7.47 20.52
N GLY A 36 0.66 6.84 19.45
CA GLY A 36 -0.77 6.60 19.21
C GLY A 36 -1.53 7.86 18.80
N GLY A 37 -0.83 8.90 18.35
CA GLY A 37 -1.43 10.12 17.84
C GLY A 37 -2.21 9.90 16.54
N TYR A 38 -3.09 10.84 16.24
CA TYR A 38 -3.81 10.86 14.97
C TYR A 38 -2.85 11.10 13.80
N VAL A 39 -3.10 10.40 12.69
CA VAL A 39 -2.33 10.53 11.45
C VAL A 39 -3.24 11.06 10.34
N ALA A 40 -2.76 12.07 9.60
CA ALA A 40 -3.36 12.55 8.37
C ALA A 40 -2.38 12.35 7.20
N GLN A 41 -2.89 12.08 6.00
CA GLN A 41 -2.08 11.87 4.79
C GLN A 41 -2.75 12.53 3.59
N PHE A 42 -1.94 13.14 2.73
CA PHE A 42 -2.28 13.54 1.37
C PHE A 42 -1.27 12.91 0.41
N GLU A 43 -1.72 12.48 -0.76
CA GLU A 43 -0.86 11.83 -1.76
C GLU A 43 -1.24 12.27 -3.17
N ASN A 44 -0.24 12.65 -3.97
CA ASN A 44 -0.39 12.86 -5.40
C ASN A 44 0.75 12.18 -6.16
N THR A 45 0.44 11.62 -7.32
CA THR A 45 1.43 11.18 -8.30
C THR A 45 1.75 12.34 -9.25
N VAL A 46 3.04 12.56 -9.53
CA VAL A 46 3.50 13.64 -10.42
C VAL A 46 4.47 13.13 -11.48
N ILE A 47 4.49 13.78 -12.64
CA ILE A 47 5.58 13.67 -13.62
C ILE A 47 6.47 14.89 -13.45
N VAL A 48 7.77 14.67 -13.20
CA VAL A 48 8.76 15.75 -13.12
C VAL A 48 9.20 16.14 -14.53
N THR A 49 9.09 17.43 -14.85
CA THR A 49 9.49 17.98 -16.16
C THR A 49 10.40 19.19 -15.98
N GLU A 50 11.03 19.65 -17.05
CA GLU A 50 11.85 20.88 -17.06
C GLU A 50 11.06 22.14 -16.64
N ARG A 51 9.73 22.12 -16.82
CA ARG A 51 8.84 23.25 -16.47
C ARG A 51 8.19 23.11 -15.10
N GLY A 52 8.55 22.06 -14.34
CA GLY A 52 7.98 21.74 -13.04
C GLY A 52 7.20 20.43 -13.02
N ALA A 53 6.47 20.20 -11.93
CA ALA A 53 5.72 18.96 -11.72
C ALA A 53 4.33 19.01 -12.39
N TYR A 54 4.03 18.01 -13.22
CA TYR A 54 2.69 17.79 -13.76
C TYR A 54 1.96 16.78 -12.87
N VAL A 55 0.91 17.23 -12.17
CA VAL A 55 0.13 16.39 -11.25
C VAL A 55 -0.81 15.47 -12.02
N LEU A 56 -0.66 14.15 -11.82
CA LEU A 56 -1.47 13.11 -12.47
C LEU A 56 -2.78 12.83 -11.72
N THR A 57 -2.70 12.72 -10.40
CA THR A 57 -3.83 12.32 -9.56
C THR A 57 -4.40 13.56 -8.86
N LYS A 58 -4.89 14.54 -9.63
CA LYS A 58 -5.60 15.67 -9.05
C LYS A 58 -6.89 15.14 -8.40
N VAL A 59 -6.96 15.24 -7.07
CA VAL A 59 -8.23 15.16 -6.37
C VAL A 59 -8.89 16.49 -6.67
N GLU A 60 -9.96 16.51 -7.46
CA GLU A 60 -10.79 17.71 -7.55
C GLU A 60 -11.17 18.08 -6.11
N GLU A 61 -10.82 19.29 -5.69
CA GLU A 61 -11.09 19.79 -4.35
C GLU A 61 -12.57 19.56 -4.06
N ILE A 62 -12.86 18.81 -2.99
CA ILE A 62 -14.23 18.69 -2.49
C ILE A 62 -14.61 20.10 -2.03
N VAL A 63 -15.38 20.80 -2.88
CA VAL A 63 -16.03 22.09 -2.60
C VAL A 63 -17.07 21.92 -1.51
#